data_AF-A0A3P8FF15-F1
#
_entry.id   AF-A0A3P8FF15-F1
#
_cell.length_a   1.000
_cell.length_b   1.000
_cell.length_c   1.000
_cell.angle_alpha   90.00
_cell.angle_beta   90.00
_cell.angle_gamma   90.00
#
_symmetry.space_group_name_H-M   'P 1'
#
loop_
_entity.id
_entity.type
_entity.pdbx_description
1 polymer ?
#
loop_
_entity_poly.entity_id
_entity_poly.type
_entity_poly.pdbx_seq_one_letter_code
_entity_poly.pdbx_strand_id
1 'polypeptide(L)'
;MLWSDPDKDVTGWGENDRGVSFTFGPDVVAKFLTRHDLDLICRAHQVVEDGYEFFAKRQLVTLFSAPNYCGEFDNAGGMMSVDETLMCSFQVSLLPVLGFFSCFCLICICTIID
;
A
#
# COMPACT_ATOMS: atom_id res chain seq x y z
N MET A 1 12.29 4.95 -2.02
CA MET A 1 11.61 3.76 -2.58
C MET A 1 11.07 2.78 -1.52
N LEU A 2 11.86 2.22 -0.61
CA LEU A 2 11.37 1.14 0.29
C LEU A 2 10.69 1.61 1.59
N TRP A 3 10.97 2.84 2.02
CA TRP A 3 10.65 3.32 3.39
C TRP A 3 9.81 4.60 3.43
N SER A 4 9.38 5.12 2.26
CA SER A 4 8.48 6.27 2.24
C SER A 4 7.04 5.84 2.51
N ASP A 5 6.28 6.74 3.12
CA ASP A 5 4.88 6.49 3.52
C ASP A 5 3.94 7.63 3.06
N PRO A 6 2.73 7.34 2.58
CA PRO A 6 1.72 8.36 2.34
C PRO A 6 1.24 8.96 3.67
N ASP A 7 1.05 10.28 3.69
CA ASP A 7 0.49 11.01 4.83
C ASP A 7 -0.56 12.01 4.33
N LYS A 8 -1.77 11.95 4.91
CA LYS A 8 -2.90 12.81 4.53
C LYS A 8 -2.76 14.25 5.03
N ASP A 9 -1.97 14.45 6.08
CA ASP A 9 -1.82 15.71 6.77
C ASP A 9 -0.61 16.51 6.23
N VAL A 10 0.19 15.90 5.34
CA VAL A 10 1.32 16.51 4.64
C VAL A 10 0.91 17.02 3.25
N THR A 11 1.42 18.20 2.89
CA THR A 11 1.42 18.69 1.50
C THR A 11 2.84 18.66 0.95
N GLY A 12 3.04 18.01 -0.19
CA GLY A 12 4.38 17.78 -0.73
C GLY A 12 5.10 16.64 0.03
N TRP A 13 6.31 16.91 0.50
CA TRP A 13 7.14 15.96 1.24
C TRP A 13 7.30 16.37 2.70
N GLY A 14 7.28 15.40 3.60
CA GLY A 14 7.44 15.59 5.04
C GLY A 14 8.49 14.66 5.65
N GLU A 15 8.82 14.91 6.92
CA GLU A 15 9.65 13.98 7.70
C GLU A 15 8.88 12.68 7.99
N ASN A 16 9.60 11.57 8.08
CA ASN A 16 9.01 10.27 8.43
C ASN A 16 9.37 9.91 9.88
N ASP A 17 8.34 9.67 10.71
CA ASP A 17 8.47 9.26 12.11
C ASP A 17 9.25 7.95 12.30
N ARG A 18 9.40 7.15 11.24
CA ARG A 18 10.28 5.96 11.22
C ARG A 18 11.77 6.30 11.28
N GLY A 19 12.14 7.58 11.15
CA GLY A 19 13.53 8.05 11.14
C GLY A 19 14.29 7.71 9.84
N VAL A 20 13.60 7.24 8.80
CA VAL A 20 14.17 6.90 7.50
C VAL A 20 13.22 7.32 6.37
N SER A 21 13.78 7.85 5.28
CA SER A 21 13.03 8.37 4.13
C SER A 21 12.06 9.50 4.49
N PHE A 22 11.02 9.71 3.67
CA PHE A 22 10.10 10.84 3.75
C PHE A 22 8.65 10.37 3.73
N THR A 23 7.76 11.19 4.27
CA THR A 23 6.32 11.09 4.02
C THR A 23 5.95 11.90 2.78
N PHE A 24 4.85 11.54 2.12
CA PHE A 24 4.37 12.29 0.95
C PHE A 24 2.85 12.47 0.93
N GLY A 25 2.43 13.65 0.50
CA GLY A 25 1.04 14.06 0.44
C GLY A 25 0.27 13.52 -0.77
N PRO A 26 -1.07 13.68 -0.77
CA PRO A 26 -1.91 13.29 -1.91
C PRO A 26 -1.59 14.08 -3.19
N ASP A 27 -1.03 15.29 -3.07
CA ASP A 27 -0.61 16.07 -4.24
C ASP A 27 0.61 15.48 -4.93
N VAL A 28 1.53 14.86 -4.19
CA VAL A 28 2.68 14.14 -4.74
C VAL A 28 2.20 12.91 -5.51
N VAL A 29 1.25 12.15 -4.95
CA VAL A 29 0.62 11.00 -5.63
C VAL A 29 -0.02 11.44 -6.95
N ALA A 30 -0.85 12.49 -6.93
CA ALA A 30 -1.52 12.97 -8.13
C ALA A 30 -0.53 13.48 -9.21
N LYS A 31 0.48 14.25 -8.81
CA LYS A 31 1.54 14.74 -9.72
C LYS A 31 2.33 13.60 -10.34
N PHE A 32 2.66 12.60 -9.53
CA PHE A 32 3.41 11.43 -9.96
C PHE A 32 2.62 10.65 -11.03
N LEU A 33 1.37 10.27 -10.73
CA LEU A 33 0.51 9.56 -11.66
C LEU A 33 0.29 10.31 -12.98
N THR A 34 0.01 11.62 -12.89
CA THR A 34 -0.17 12.48 -14.07
C THR A 34 1.10 12.52 -14.94
N ARG A 35 2.28 12.62 -14.32
CA ARG A 35 3.55 12.72 -15.04
C ARG A 35 3.89 11.43 -15.78
N HIS A 36 3.48 10.29 -15.25
CA HIS A 36 3.85 8.97 -15.76
C HIS A 36 2.72 8.27 -16.52
N ASP A 37 1.56 8.92 -16.69
CA ASP A 37 0.38 8.37 -17.35
C ASP A 37 -0.08 7.05 -16.70
N LEU A 38 -0.23 7.07 -15.38
CA LEU A 38 -0.63 5.93 -14.55
C LEU A 38 -1.91 6.24 -13.80
N ASP A 39 -2.69 5.21 -13.48
CA ASP A 39 -3.97 5.35 -12.77
C ASP A 39 -3.89 5.09 -11.25
N LEU A 40 -2.98 4.21 -10.82
CA LEU A 40 -2.94 3.69 -9.45
C LEU A 40 -1.51 3.36 -9.01
N ILE A 41 -1.14 3.80 -7.81
CA ILE A 41 0.03 3.29 -7.08
C ILE A 41 -0.43 2.15 -6.16
N CYS A 42 0.21 0.99 -6.25
CA CYS A 42 -0.02 -0.14 -5.34
C CYS A 42 1.23 -0.39 -4.49
N ARG A 43 1.10 -0.36 -3.16
CA ARG A 43 2.22 -0.47 -2.22
C ARG A 43 1.83 -1.26 -0.95
N ALA A 44 2.79 -1.55 -0.06
CA ALA A 44 2.55 -2.23 1.23
C ALA A 44 3.18 -1.49 2.41
N HIS A 45 4.05 -2.13 3.20
CA HIS A 45 4.83 -1.56 4.30
C HIS A 45 4.07 -1.11 5.56
N GLN A 46 2.89 -0.51 5.43
CA GLN A 46 2.04 -0.14 6.56
C GLN A 46 0.99 -1.22 6.83
N VAL A 47 0.87 -1.62 8.10
CA VAL A 47 -0.25 -2.44 8.58
C VAL A 47 -1.52 -1.61 8.45
N VAL A 48 -2.56 -2.18 7.83
CA VAL A 48 -3.86 -1.54 7.65
C VAL A 48 -4.95 -2.49 8.11
N GLU A 49 -6.01 -1.94 8.73
CA GLU A 49 -7.02 -2.71 9.46
C GLU A 49 -7.69 -3.79 8.60
N ASP A 50 -8.16 -3.44 7.40
CA ASP A 50 -8.87 -4.37 6.50
C ASP A 50 -7.93 -5.15 5.56
N GLY A 51 -6.62 -5.05 5.75
CA GLY A 51 -5.62 -5.62 4.86
C GLY A 51 -5.46 -4.89 3.53
N TYR A 52 -6.27 -3.87 3.26
CA TYR A 52 -6.04 -2.87 2.22
C TYR A 52 -6.57 -1.50 2.66
N GLU A 53 -5.98 -0.42 2.15
CA GLU A 53 -6.45 0.94 2.40
C GLU A 53 -6.21 1.84 1.18
N PHE A 54 -7.20 2.65 0.82
CA PHE A 54 -7.07 3.63 -0.24
C PHE A 54 -6.63 5.00 0.28
N PHE A 55 -5.77 5.66 -0.48
CA PHE A 55 -5.27 7.01 -0.25
C PHE A 55 -5.45 7.88 -1.49
N ALA A 56 -5.36 9.21 -1.33
CA ALA A 56 -5.41 10.19 -2.41
C ALA A 56 -6.56 9.97 -3.42
N LYS A 57 -7.82 9.89 -2.94
CA LYS A 57 -8.99 9.63 -3.78
C LYS A 57 -8.89 8.32 -4.59
N ARG A 58 -8.39 7.26 -3.95
CA ARG A 58 -8.19 5.92 -4.53
C ARG A 58 -7.09 5.85 -5.62
N GLN A 59 -6.22 6.86 -5.69
CA GLN A 59 -5.07 6.89 -6.57
C GLN A 59 -3.85 6.13 -6.00
N LEU A 60 -3.89 5.79 -4.71
CA LEU A 60 -2.91 4.90 -4.09
C LEU A 60 -3.66 3.85 -3.24
N VAL A 61 -3.19 2.62 -3.27
CA VAL A 61 -3.65 1.54 -2.40
C VAL A 61 -2.48 0.94 -1.62
N THR A 62 -2.63 0.84 -0.31
CA THR A 62 -1.76 0.07 0.58
C THR A 62 -2.36 -1.31 0.77
N LEU A 63 -1.56 -2.37 0.62
CA LEU A 63 -1.93 -3.77 0.84
C LEU A 63 -1.12 -4.35 1.98
N PHE A 64 -1.77 -5.11 2.85
CA PHE A 64 -1.12 -5.84 3.93
C PHE A 64 -1.71 -7.24 4.05
N SER A 65 -0.92 -8.27 3.75
CA SER A 65 -1.42 -9.64 3.58
C SER A 65 -1.23 -10.55 4.80
N ALA A 66 -0.65 -10.04 5.90
CA ALA A 66 -0.44 -10.80 7.13
C ALA A 66 -1.55 -10.47 8.15
N PRO A 67 -2.59 -11.31 8.30
CA PRO A 67 -3.61 -11.09 9.32
C PRO A 67 -3.03 -11.31 10.72
N ASN A 68 -3.63 -10.63 11.69
CA ASN A 68 -3.20 -10.62 13.08
C ASN A 68 -1.69 -10.35 13.22
N TYR A 69 -1.22 -9.26 12.63
CA TYR A 69 0.20 -8.98 12.54
C TYR A 69 0.85 -8.99 13.93
N CYS A 70 1.96 -9.72 14.06
CA CYS A 70 2.69 -9.93 15.32
C CYS A 70 1.85 -10.47 16.50
N GLY A 71 0.58 -10.87 16.30
CA GLY A 71 -0.32 -11.20 17.41
C GLY A 71 -0.78 -9.98 18.23
N GLU A 72 -0.47 -8.76 17.76
CA GLU A 72 -0.70 -7.50 18.48
C GLU A 72 -1.75 -6.62 17.78
N PHE A 73 -1.96 -6.83 16.49
CA PHE A 73 -2.91 -6.09 15.68
C PHE A 73 -4.09 -6.99 15.33
N ASP A 74 -5.32 -6.50 15.40
CA ASP A 74 -6.50 -7.25 14.95
C ASP A 74 -6.77 -7.06 13.43
N ASN A 75 -5.72 -6.83 12.64
CA ASN A 75 -5.85 -6.54 11.21
C ASN A 75 -6.16 -7.81 10.39
N ALA A 76 -6.89 -7.63 9.30
CA ALA A 76 -7.05 -8.63 8.27
C ALA A 76 -5.86 -8.65 7.29
N GLY A 77 -5.74 -9.74 6.53
CA GLY A 77 -4.84 -9.85 5.40
C GLY A 77 -5.60 -9.57 4.10
N GLY A 78 -5.09 -8.66 3.26
CA GLY A 78 -5.67 -8.33 1.96
C GLY A 78 -4.82 -8.84 0.80
N MET A 79 -5.49 -9.19 -0.31
CA MET A 79 -4.89 -9.46 -1.61
C MET A 79 -5.69 -8.74 -2.69
N MET A 80 -5.00 -8.06 -3.60
CA MET A 80 -5.61 -7.42 -4.77
C MET A 80 -5.45 -8.30 -6.01
N SER A 81 -6.54 -8.57 -6.70
CA SER A 81 -6.57 -9.21 -8.00
C SER A 81 -6.93 -8.18 -9.07
N VAL A 82 -6.13 -8.11 -10.12
CA VAL A 82 -6.31 -7.21 -11.27
C VAL A 82 -6.61 -8.07 -12.49
N ASP A 83 -7.74 -7.84 -13.14
CA ASP A 83 -8.13 -8.57 -14.35
C ASP A 83 -7.65 -7.90 -15.65
N GLU A 84 -7.97 -8.51 -16.80
CA GLU A 84 -7.58 -8.02 -18.13
C GLU A 84 -8.20 -6.64 -18.48
N THR A 85 -9.27 -6.24 -17.78
CA THR A 85 -9.90 -4.93 -17.92
C THR A 85 -9.36 -3.90 -16.92
N LEU A 86 -8.29 -4.25 -16.20
CA LEU A 86 -7.69 -3.47 -15.10
C LEU A 86 -8.65 -3.27 -13.92
N MET A 87 -9.68 -4.10 -13.79
CA MET A 87 -10.56 -4.06 -12.63
C MET A 87 -9.84 -4.64 -11.42
N CYS A 88 -9.71 -3.81 -10.38
CA CYS A 88 -9.11 -4.21 -9.11
C CYS A 88 -10.20 -4.75 -8.17
N SER A 89 -10.04 -5.98 -7.71
CA SER A 89 -10.88 -6.63 -6.70
C SER A 89 -10.03 -7.05 -5.50
N PHE A 90 -10.63 -7.09 -4.30
CA PHE A 90 -9.92 -7.37 -3.06
C PHE A 90 -10.48 -8.61 -2.39
N GLN A 91 -9.57 -9.49 -1.97
CA GLN A 91 -9.88 -10.65 -1.13
C GLN A 91 -9.30 -10.40 0.26
N VAL A 92 -10.15 -10.53 1.28
CA VAL A 92 -9.79 -10.27 2.68
C VAL A 92 -9.85 -11.58 3.45
N SER A 93 -8.80 -11.89 4.21
CA SER A 93 -8.69 -13.08 5.06
C SER A 93 -8.38 -12.71 6.49
N LEU A 94 -9.13 -13.28 7.44
CA LEU A 94 -8.87 -13.15 8.88
C LEU A 94 -7.95 -14.25 9.42
N LEU A 95 -7.71 -15.30 8.62
CA LEU A 95 -6.85 -16.41 9.00
C LEU A 95 -5.53 -16.36 8.25
N PRO A 96 -4.42 -16.77 8.90
CA PRO A 96 -3.14 -16.94 8.23
C PRO A 96 -3.33 -17.91 7.07
N VAL A 97 -2.96 -17.48 5.87
CA VAL A 97 -3.13 -18.26 4.64
C VAL A 97 -2.14 -19.43 4.67
N LEU A 98 -2.53 -20.55 5.30
CA LEU A 98 -1.74 -21.78 5.41
C LEU A 98 -1.42 -22.30 3.99
N GLY A 99 -0.21 -22.00 3.50
CA GLY A 99 0.27 -22.40 2.18
C GLY A 99 0.80 -21.27 1.28
N PHE A 100 0.55 -20.00 1.62
CA PHE A 100 1.07 -18.83 0.87
C PHE A 100 2.19 -18.06 1.59
N PHE A 101 2.69 -18.59 2.70
CA PHE A 101 3.73 -17.99 3.55
C PHE A 101 5.15 -17.95 2.94
N SER A 102 5.32 -18.27 1.66
CA SER A 102 6.67 -18.36 1.07
C SER A 102 7.16 -17.10 0.35
N CYS A 103 6.31 -16.27 -0.29
CA CYS A 103 6.90 -15.23 -1.18
C CYS A 103 6.04 -14.02 -1.58
N PHE A 104 4.84 -13.79 -1.02
CA PHE A 104 4.02 -12.64 -1.45
C PHE A 104 4.25 -11.34 -0.68
N CYS A 105 5.23 -11.31 0.24
CA CYS A 105 5.76 -10.06 0.78
C CYS A 105 6.54 -9.22 -0.27
N LEU A 106 6.72 -9.74 -1.50
CA LEU A 106 7.74 -9.27 -2.44
C LEU A 106 7.26 -8.79 -3.82
N ILE A 107 5.96 -8.66 -4.06
CA ILE A 107 5.47 -7.95 -5.26
C ILE A 107 4.57 -6.80 -4.82
N CYS A 108 5.12 -5.92 -4.00
CA CYS A 108 4.72 -4.52 -4.07
C CYS A 108 5.59 -3.87 -5.13
N ILE A 109 4.94 -3.28 -6.12
CA ILE A 109 5.54 -2.35 -7.08
C ILE A 109 5.98 -1.13 -6.26
N CYS A 110 7.08 -1.26 -5.52
CA CYS A 110 7.78 -0.18 -4.80
C CYS A 110 8.54 0.74 -5.77
N THR A 111 8.20 0.74 -7.06
CA THR A 111 9.15 1.15 -8.10
C THR A 111 8.90 2.54 -8.67
N ILE A 112 7.94 3.33 -8.20
CA ILE A 112 7.65 4.58 -8.92
C ILE A 112 7.12 5.70 -8.02
N ILE A 113 7.91 6.19 -7.05
CA ILE A 113 7.80 7.57 -6.53
C ILE A 113 9.17 8.08 -6.03
N ASP A 114 10.25 7.84 -6.78
CA ASP A 114 11.52 8.60 -6.68
C ASP A 114 12.04 8.88 -8.09
#